data_AF-A0A061IBX6-F1
#
_entry.id   AF-A0A061IBX6-F1
#
_cell.length_a   1.000
_cell.length_b   1.000
_cell.length_c   1.000
_cell.angle_alpha   90.00
_cell.angle_beta   90.00
_cell.angle_gamma   90.00
#
_symmetry.space_group_name_H-M   'P 1'
#
loop_
_entity.id
_entity.type
_entity.pdbx_description
1 polymer ?
#
loop_
_entity_poly.entity_id
_entity_poly.type
_entity_poly.pdbx_seq_one_letter_code
_entity_poly.pdbx_strand_id
1 'polypeptide(L)' 'VTTLVNTNSKGPSNKKRGRSKKAHVLAASVEQATENFLEKGDKIAKESQFLKEELVAAVEDVRKQ' A
#
# COMPACT_ATOMS: atom_id res chain seq x y z
N VAL A 1 -4.51 3.38 -2.18
CA VAL A 1 -5.22 2.90 -0.96
C VAL A 1 -6.66 3.39 -0.87
N THR A 2 -6.93 4.69 -0.97
CA THR A 2 -8.28 5.27 -0.76
C THR A 2 -9.39 4.59 -1.57
N THR A 3 -9.15 4.20 -2.82
CA THR A 3 -10.13 3.47 -3.64
C THR A 3 -10.54 2.12 -3.07
N LEU A 4 -9.57 1.33 -2.56
CA LEU A 4 -9.84 0.03 -1.93
C LEU A 4 -10.69 0.21 -0.66
N VAL A 5 -10.33 1.19 0.17
CA VAL A 5 -11.01 1.51 1.43
C VAL A 5 -12.41 2.07 1.19
N ASN A 6 -12.60 2.88 0.15
CA ASN A 6 -13.86 3.54 -0.16
C ASN A 6 -14.84 2.67 -0.95
N THR A 7 -14.50 1.42 -1.27
CA THR A 7 -15.42 0.52 -2.01
C THR A 7 -16.75 0.26 -1.29
N ASN A 8 -16.86 0.58 0.00
CA ASN A 8 -18.05 0.38 0.82
C ASN A 8 -18.82 1.68 1.17
N SER A 9 -18.48 2.81 0.56
CA SER A 9 -19.09 4.13 0.87
C SER A 9 -20.59 4.24 0.55
N LYS A 10 -21.17 3.24 -0.14
CA LYS A 10 -22.60 3.17 -0.46
C LYS A 10 -23.42 2.26 0.47
N GLY A 11 -22.87 1.87 1.61
CA GLY A 11 -23.52 0.97 2.56
C GLY A 11 -23.57 -0.49 2.06
N PRO A 12 -23.82 -1.46 2.96
CA PRO A 12 -23.86 -2.87 2.60
C PRO A 12 -24.99 -3.14 1.62
N SER A 13 -24.67 -3.72 0.46
CA SER A 13 -25.68 -4.16 -0.50
C SER A 13 -26.51 -5.31 0.07
N ASN A 14 -27.84 -5.25 -0.06
CA ASN A 14 -28.76 -6.36 0.29
C ASN A 14 -28.62 -7.60 -0.62
N LYS A 15 -27.67 -7.62 -1.57
CA LYS A 15 -27.39 -8.78 -2.41
C LYS A 15 -26.56 -9.81 -1.63
N LYS A 16 -26.84 -11.11 -1.86
CA LYS A 16 -26.09 -12.24 -1.30
C LYS A 16 -24.58 -11.98 -1.45
N ARG A 17 -23.85 -11.87 -0.33
CA ARG A 17 -22.43 -11.50 -0.32
C ARG A 17 -21.60 -12.65 -0.88
N GLY A 18 -20.81 -12.37 -1.92
CA GLY A 18 -19.77 -13.24 -2.45
C GLY A 18 -18.42 -12.50 -2.50
N ARG A 19 -17.32 -13.23 -2.74
CA ARG A 19 -15.98 -12.60 -2.89
C ARG A 19 -15.97 -11.69 -4.12
N SER A 20 -15.71 -10.41 -3.90
CA SER A 20 -15.63 -9.42 -4.98
C SER A 20 -14.32 -9.58 -5.76
N LYS A 21 -14.43 -9.86 -7.06
CA LYS A 21 -13.26 -9.89 -7.97
C LYS A 21 -12.58 -8.51 -8.06
N LYS A 22 -13.36 -7.42 -8.04
CA LYS A 22 -12.83 -6.04 -8.10
C LYS A 22 -12.00 -5.68 -6.87
N ALA A 23 -12.44 -6.10 -5.67
CA ALA A 23 -11.67 -5.87 -4.45
C ALA A 23 -10.30 -6.58 -4.52
N HIS A 24 -10.26 -7.77 -5.12
CA HIS A 24 -9.02 -8.51 -5.31
C HIS A 24 -8.01 -7.78 -6.21
N VAL A 25 -8.49 -7.24 -7.33
CA VAL A 25 -7.64 -6.47 -8.26
C VAL A 25 -7.13 -5.20 -7.57
N LEU A 26 -7.97 -4.53 -6.79
CA LEU A 26 -7.58 -3.34 -6.04
C LEU A 26 -6.55 -3.66 -4.95
N ALA A 27 -6.67 -4.79 -4.26
CA ALA A 27 -5.67 -5.25 -3.28
C ALA A 27 -4.32 -5.52 -3.95
N ALA A 28 -4.29 -6.32 -5.02
CA ALA A 28 -3.07 -6.60 -5.78
C ALA A 28 -2.41 -5.32 -6.34
N SER A 29 -3.23 -4.36 -6.78
CA SER A 29 -2.73 -3.06 -7.26
C SER A 29 -2.10 -2.23 -6.14
N VAL A 30 -2.63 -2.34 -4.91
CA VAL A 30 -2.03 -1.70 -3.73
C VAL A 30 -0.73 -2.40 -3.34
N GLU A 31 -0.70 -3.73 -3.28
CA GLU A 31 0.52 -4.50 -3.01
C GLU A 31 1.65 -4.13 -3.98
N GLN A 32 1.36 -4.11 -5.28
CA GLN A 32 2.35 -3.70 -6.30
C GLN A 32 2.83 -2.25 -6.11
N ALA A 33 1.92 -1.33 -5.76
CA ALA A 33 2.29 0.05 -5.49
C ALA A 33 3.16 0.18 -4.23
N THR A 34 2.88 -0.61 -3.20
CA THR A 34 3.67 -0.66 -1.97
C THR A 34 5.07 -1.22 -2.22
N GLU A 35 5.19 -2.30 -3.00
CA GLU A 35 6.48 -2.88 -3.39
C GLU A 35 7.34 -1.88 -4.18
N ASN A 36 6.74 -1.22 -5.18
CA ASN A 36 7.40 -0.17 -5.95
C ASN A 36 7.84 1.02 -5.09
N PHE A 37 7.05 1.36 -4.06
CA PHE A 37 7.39 2.42 -3.11
C PHE A 37 8.61 2.02 -2.27
N LEU A 38 8.62 0.80 -1.73
CA LEU A 38 9.73 0.28 -0.93
C LEU A 38 11.03 0.20 -1.73
N GLU A 39 11.01 -0.30 -2.97
CA GLU A 39 12.22 -0.34 -3.80
C GLU A 39 12.82 1.05 -4.04
N LYS A 40 11.98 2.04 -4.33
CA LYS A 40 12.43 3.42 -4.55
C LYS A 40 12.89 4.07 -3.24
N GLY A 41 12.18 3.82 -2.15
CA GLY A 41 12.55 4.29 -0.81
C GLY A 41 13.90 3.74 -0.36
N ASP A 42 14.14 2.44 -0.54
CA ASP A 42 15.42 1.80 -0.21
C ASP A 42 16.58 2.38 -1.02
N LYS A 43 16.38 2.67 -2.32
CA LYS A 43 17.40 3.32 -3.16
C LYS A 43 17.72 4.73 -2.65
N ILE A 44 16.68 5.54 -2.40
CA ILE A 44 16.85 6.91 -1.89
C ILE A 44 17.55 6.91 -0.53
N ALA A 45 17.15 6.03 0.39
CA ALA A 45 17.75 5.92 1.72
C ALA A 45 19.23 5.49 1.66
N LYS A 46 19.60 4.61 0.73
CA LYS A 46 21.00 4.18 0.53
C LYS A 46 21.88 5.28 -0.06
N GLU A 47 21.35 6.05 -1.01
CA GLU A 47 22.06 7.11 -1.73
C GLU A 47 22.11 8.43 -0.95
N SER A 48 21.23 8.62 0.03
CA SER A 48 21.16 9.85 0.81
C SER A 48 22.43 10.07 1.66
N GLN A 49 23.01 11.26 1.53
CA GLN A 49 24.13 11.73 2.35
C GLN A 49 23.69 12.32 3.69
N PHE A 50 22.39 12.58 3.85
CA PHE A 50 21.79 13.18 5.05
C PHE A 50 20.63 12.32 5.56
N LEU A 51 20.43 12.28 6.88
CA LEU A 51 19.28 11.60 7.50
C LEU A 51 19.12 10.13 7.07
N LYS A 52 20.22 9.45 6.74
CA LYS A 52 20.20 8.07 6.25
C LYS A 52 19.51 7.12 7.22
N GLU A 53 19.82 7.21 8.51
CA GLU A 53 19.21 6.37 9.54
C GLU A 53 17.70 6.61 9.68
N GLU A 54 17.27 7.88 9.62
CA GLU A 54 15.86 8.26 9.68
C GLU A 54 15.10 7.78 8.44
N LEU A 55 15.69 7.90 7.25
CA LEU A 55 15.11 7.40 6.01
C LEU A 55 15.01 5.88 5.98
N VAL A 56 16.05 5.16 6.46
CA VAL A 56 16.01 3.70 6.58
C VAL A 56 14.94 3.27 7.58
N ALA A 57 14.85 3.94 8.75
CA ALA A 57 13.81 3.65 9.74
C ALA A 57 12.40 3.87 9.17
N ALA A 58 12.19 4.96 8.42
CA ALA A 58 10.91 5.24 7.79
C ALA A 58 10.52 4.19 6.73
N VAL A 59 11.49 3.69 5.94
CA VAL A 59 11.22 2.63 4.96
C VAL A 59 10.94 1.29 5.65
N GLU A 60 11.64 0.96 6.72
CA GLU A 60 11.39 -0.24 7.52
C GLU A 60 10.01 -0.22 8.20
N ASP A 61 9.55 0.94 8.65
CA ASP A 61 8.21 1.06 9.24
C ASP A 61 7.09 0.87 8.20
N VAL A 62 7.32 1.24 6.94
CA VAL A 62 6.39 0.94 5.83
C VAL A 62 6.40 -0.55 5.50
N ARG A 63 7.53 -1.25 5.62
CA ARG A 63 7.64 -2.69 5.37
C ARG A 63 6.88 -3.55 6.39
N LYS A 64 6.62 -3.03 7.59
CA LYS A 64 5.89 -3.74 8.67
C LYS A 64 4.37 -3.58 8.60
N GLN A 65 3.84 -2.68 7.77
CA GLN A 65 2.39 -2.46 7.59
C GLN A 65 1.78 -3.51 6.65
#